data_AF-A0A813J6D0-F1
#
_entry.id   AF-A0A813J6D0-F1
#
_cell.length_a   1.000
_cell.length_b   1.000
_cell.length_c   1.000
_cell.angle_alpha   90.00
_cell.angle_beta   90.00
_cell.angle_gamma   90.00
#
_symmetry.space_group_name_H-M   'P 1'
#
loop_
_entity.id
_entity.type
_entity.pdbx_description
1 polymer ?
#
loop_
_entity_poly.entity_id
_entity_poly.type
_entity_poly.pdbx_seq_one_letter_code
_entity_poly.pdbx_strand_id
1 'polypeptide(L)'
;VSRVVDSNLHCDYGGDSNSALNAWIFMAVWRQVIIDGDYLNFPWTVKVDPDAVFFPNRLRPLLREHQGSGYINNCKYGMHGPIEVLERRAVDALAEDYSKSWDGK
;
A
#
# COMPACT_ATOMS: atom_id res chain seq x y z
N VAL A 1 13.86 -9.79 6.33
CA VAL A 1 14.60 -10.18 5.11
C VAL A 1 13.98 -9.43 3.95
N SER A 2 14.79 -8.78 3.11
CA SER A 2 14.29 -8.12 1.89
C SER A 2 14.04 -9.17 0.80
N ARG A 3 12.93 -9.05 0.07
CA ARG A 3 12.54 -9.97 -1.01
C ARG A 3 12.48 -9.22 -2.35
N VAL A 4 12.75 -9.93 -3.44
CA VAL A 4 12.63 -9.38 -4.80
C VAL A 4 11.19 -9.56 -5.26
N VAL A 5 10.59 -8.48 -5.76
CA VAL A 5 9.27 -8.48 -6.40
C VAL A 5 9.49 -8.59 -7.91
N ASP A 6 8.72 -9.44 -8.59
CA ASP A 6 8.75 -9.58 -10.06
C ASP A 6 8.07 -8.38 -10.74
N SER A 7 8.75 -7.24 -10.71
CA SER A 7 8.38 -5.99 -11.37
C SER A 7 9.64 -5.16 -11.58
N ASN A 8 9.69 -4.39 -12.68
CA ASN A 8 10.66 -3.30 -12.78
C ASN A 8 10.06 -2.00 -12.22
N LEU A 9 10.90 -0.97 -12.05
CA LEU A 9 10.47 0.36 -11.58
C LEU A 9 10.22 1.34 -12.74
N HIS A 10 10.17 0.86 -13.97
CA HIS A 10 9.96 1.70 -15.14
C HIS A 10 8.47 2.02 -15.29
N CYS A 11 8.15 3.29 -15.46
CA CYS A 11 6.81 3.76 -15.77
C CYS A 11 6.90 5.03 -16.62
N ASP A 12 5.84 5.29 -17.38
CA ASP A 12 5.70 6.52 -18.14
C ASP A 12 5.35 7.71 -17.24
N TYR A 13 5.55 8.92 -17.76
CA TYR A 13 5.05 10.15 -17.17
C TYR A 13 3.80 10.61 -17.93
N GLY A 14 2.79 11.06 -17.22
CA GLY A 14 1.56 11.57 -17.84
C GLY A 14 0.46 11.93 -16.86
N GLY A 15 -0.78 11.95 -17.38
CA GLY A 15 -1.96 12.41 -16.66
C GLY A 15 -2.02 13.94 -16.50
N ASP A 16 -3.09 14.42 -15.86
CA ASP A 16 -3.39 15.85 -15.70
C ASP A 16 -2.31 16.62 -14.93
N SER A 17 -1.53 15.91 -14.11
CA SER A 17 -0.44 16.46 -13.28
C SER A 17 0.95 16.25 -13.87
N ASN A 18 1.08 15.58 -15.03
CA ASN A 18 2.35 15.19 -15.64
C ASN A 18 3.31 14.51 -14.65
N SER A 19 2.85 13.43 -14.03
CA SER A 19 3.54 12.69 -12.97
C SER A 19 3.80 11.23 -13.35
N ALA A 20 4.59 10.52 -12.54
CA ALA A 20 4.93 9.12 -12.80
C ALA A 20 3.68 8.22 -12.67
N LEU A 21 3.41 7.40 -13.68
CA LEU A 21 2.26 6.49 -13.74
C LEU A 21 2.59 5.13 -13.12
N ASN A 22 2.94 5.14 -11.83
CA ASN A 22 3.56 4.03 -11.10
C ASN A 22 2.57 3.07 -10.40
N ALA A 23 1.26 3.21 -10.61
CA ALA A 23 0.24 2.41 -9.90
C ALA A 23 0.46 0.89 -10.06
N TRP A 24 0.82 0.42 -11.26
CA TRP A 24 1.10 -0.99 -11.54
C TRP A 24 2.28 -1.55 -10.76
N ILE A 25 3.30 -0.72 -10.50
CA ILE A 25 4.47 -1.10 -9.70
C ILE A 25 4.02 -1.34 -8.25
N PHE A 26 3.18 -0.45 -7.70
CA PHE A 26 2.68 -0.60 -6.35
C PHE A 26 1.71 -1.78 -6.18
N MET A 27 0.86 -2.05 -7.18
CA MET A 27 0.01 -3.24 -7.17
C MET A 27 0.84 -4.53 -7.14
N ALA A 28 1.94 -4.61 -7.90
CA ALA A 28 2.85 -5.76 -7.85
C ALA A 28 3.47 -5.95 -6.45
N VAL A 29 3.85 -4.87 -5.77
CA VAL A 29 4.39 -4.92 -4.41
C VAL A 29 3.32 -5.37 -3.40
N TRP A 30 2.12 -4.78 -3.45
CA TRP A 30 1.02 -5.17 -2.57
C TRP A 30 0.63 -6.64 -2.76
N ARG A 31 0.58 -7.12 -4.01
CA ARG A 31 0.38 -8.54 -4.30
C ARG A 31 1.44 -9.42 -3.66
N GLN A 32 2.72 -9.03 -3.74
CA GLN A 32 3.79 -9.81 -3.10
C GLN A 32 3.63 -9.81 -1.57
N VAL A 33 3.26 -8.69 -0.94
CA VAL A 33 2.99 -8.62 0.51
C VAL A 33 1.86 -9.57 0.91
N ILE A 34 0.81 -9.67 0.10
CA ILE A 34 -0.31 -10.60 0.32
C ILE A 34 0.16 -12.05 0.22
N ILE A 35 0.92 -12.40 -0.82
CA ILE A 35 1.48 -13.74 -1.03
C ILE A 35 2.41 -14.14 0.12
N ASP A 36 3.22 -13.20 0.60
CA ASP A 36 4.19 -13.43 1.66
C ASP A 36 3.52 -13.67 3.01
N GLY A 37 2.34 -13.09 3.24
CA GLY A 37 1.55 -13.27 4.46
C GLY A 37 2.15 -12.64 5.73
N ASP A 38 3.32 -12.00 5.66
CA ASP A 38 4.00 -11.41 6.83
C ASP A 38 3.12 -10.38 7.55
N TYR A 39 2.24 -9.68 6.80
CA TYR A 39 1.28 -8.70 7.33
C TYR A 39 0.30 -9.29 8.37
N LEU A 40 0.02 -10.60 8.32
CA LEU A 40 -0.86 -11.30 9.25
C LEU A 40 -0.32 -11.27 10.69
N ASN A 41 0.99 -11.07 10.86
CA ASN A 41 1.62 -11.00 12.19
C ASN A 41 1.48 -9.62 12.85
N PHE A 42 0.99 -8.61 12.11
CA PHE A 42 0.90 -7.24 12.58
C PHE A 42 -0.55 -6.73 12.51
N PRO A 43 -0.95 -5.79 13.38
CA PRO A 43 -2.27 -5.17 13.31
C PRO A 43 -2.38 -4.17 12.14
N TRP A 44 -1.25 -3.58 11.75
CA TRP A 44 -1.15 -2.52 10.74
C TRP A 44 0.04 -2.78 9.82
N THR A 45 -0.15 -2.45 8.54
CA THR A 45 0.86 -2.44 7.48
C THR A 45 0.98 -1.04 6.92
N VAL A 46 2.22 -0.59 6.69
CA VAL A 46 2.50 0.76 6.18
C VAL A 46 3.34 0.62 4.92
N LYS A 47 2.79 1.06 3.77
CA LYS A 47 3.57 1.31 2.56
C LYS A 47 4.18 2.70 2.66
N VAL A 48 5.44 2.83 2.28
CA VAL A 48 6.15 4.11 2.25
C VAL A 48 6.92 4.20 0.93
N ASP A 49 6.83 5.34 0.25
CA ASP A 49 7.59 5.58 -0.97
C ASP A 49 9.09 5.76 -0.67
N PRO A 50 10.00 5.42 -1.60
CA PRO A 50 11.44 5.50 -1.36
C PRO A 50 11.98 6.92 -1.06
N ASP A 51 11.27 7.95 -1.51
CA ASP A 51 11.61 9.37 -1.33
C ASP A 51 10.93 10.00 -0.11
N ALA A 52 10.15 9.23 0.66
CA ALA A 52 9.39 9.73 1.78
C ALA A 52 10.19 9.70 3.10
N VAL A 53 10.22 10.84 3.80
CA VAL A 53 10.72 10.90 5.18
C VAL A 53 9.62 10.42 6.13
N PHE A 54 9.77 9.20 6.65
CA PHE A 54 8.78 8.56 7.52
C PHE A 54 9.20 8.55 9.00
N PHE A 55 8.31 8.99 9.89
CA PHE A 55 8.51 9.00 11.34
C PHE A 55 7.53 8.02 12.04
N PRO A 56 7.90 6.74 12.25
CA PRO A 56 7.01 5.75 12.86
C PRO A 56 6.46 6.15 14.23
N ASN A 57 7.24 6.88 15.02
CA ASN A 57 6.84 7.33 16.36
C ASN A 57 5.67 8.32 16.33
N ARG A 58 5.49 9.07 15.24
CA ARG A 58 4.33 9.96 15.06
C ARG A 58 3.07 9.21 14.65
N LEU A 59 3.22 8.11 13.90
CA LEU A 59 2.10 7.31 13.42
C LEU A 59 1.49 6.45 14.54
N ARG A 60 2.31 5.86 15.41
CA ARG A 60 1.86 4.97 16.50
C ARG A 60 0.71 5.52 17.37
N PRO A 61 0.76 6.76 17.91
CA PRO A 61 -0.34 7.28 18.70
C PRO A 61 -1.63 7.45 17.88
N LEU A 62 -1.53 7.92 16.62
CA LEU A 62 -2.67 8.04 15.72
C LEU A 62 -3.36 6.69 15.50
N LEU A 63 -2.59 5.63 15.27
CA LEU A 63 -3.17 4.29 15.06
C LEU A 63 -3.90 3.73 16.28
N ARG A 64 -3.59 4.20 17.49
CA ARG A 64 -4.34 3.80 18.70
C ARG A 64 -5.74 4.40 18.73
N GLU A 65 -5.90 5.61 18.19
CA GLU A 65 -7.18 6.31 18.10
C GLU A 65 -8.04 5.80 16.96
N HIS A 66 -7.44 5.14 15.96
CA HIS A 66 -8.09 4.70 14.73
C HIS A 66 -8.24 3.17 14.61
N GLN A 67 -8.17 2.43 15.71
CA GLN A 67 -8.42 0.97 15.70
C GLN A 67 -9.82 0.67 15.14
N GLY A 68 -9.92 -0.30 14.24
CA GLY A 68 -11.14 -0.65 13.55
C GLY A 68 -11.53 0.33 12.43
N SER A 69 -10.62 1.19 11.96
CA SER A 69 -10.88 2.08 10.80
C SER A 69 -10.62 1.38 9.46
N GLY A 70 -9.84 0.30 9.43
CA GLY A 70 -9.47 -0.42 8.21
C GLY A 70 -8.37 0.29 7.42
N TYR A 71 -8.60 1.53 7.02
CA TYR A 71 -7.66 2.33 6.23
C TYR A 71 -7.60 3.76 6.77
N ILE A 72 -6.39 4.33 6.89
CA ILE A 72 -6.22 5.74 7.24
C ILE A 72 -6.22 6.58 5.97
N ASN A 73 -7.34 7.26 5.71
CA ASN A 73 -7.45 8.12 4.55
C ASN A 73 -6.73 9.46 4.75
N ASN A 74 -5.58 9.64 4.09
CA ASN A 74 -4.81 10.89 4.09
C ASN A 74 -4.96 11.69 2.78
N CYS A 75 -5.76 11.22 1.82
CA CYS A 75 -5.95 11.90 0.53
C CYS A 75 -7.41 11.79 0.08
N LYS A 76 -8.04 12.90 -0.32
CA LYS A 76 -9.43 12.89 -0.82
C LYS A 76 -9.68 11.93 -2.00
N TYR A 77 -8.63 11.51 -2.70
CA TYR A 77 -8.69 10.56 -3.82
C TYR A 77 -8.41 9.10 -3.44
N GLY A 78 -8.32 8.76 -2.14
CA GLY A 78 -8.15 7.40 -1.67
C GLY A 78 -6.68 7.02 -1.45
N MET A 79 -6.28 5.85 -1.96
CA MET A 79 -4.89 5.32 -1.85
C MET A 79 -3.95 6.10 -2.77
N HIS A 80 -3.53 7.27 -2.31
CA HIS A 80 -2.63 8.16 -3.04
C HIS A 80 -1.60 8.78 -2.10
N GLY A 81 -0.39 8.92 -2.61
CA GLY A 81 0.70 9.64 -1.96
C GLY A 81 1.76 8.74 -1.33
N PRO A 82 2.70 9.36 -0.59
CA PRO A 82 3.92 8.70 -0.15
C PRO A 82 3.74 7.70 1.00
N ILE A 83 2.53 7.59 1.55
CA ILE A 83 2.22 6.70 2.66
C ILE A 83 0.81 6.14 2.54
N GLU A 84 0.67 4.82 2.69
CA GLU A 84 -0.61 4.11 2.77
C GLU A 84 -0.60 3.27 4.04
N VAL A 85 -1.65 3.37 4.87
CA VAL A 85 -1.70 2.71 6.18
C VAL A 85 -2.97 1.87 6.28
N LEU A 86 -2.78 0.55 6.30
CA LEU A 86 -3.86 -0.43 6.24
C LEU A 86 -3.83 -1.30 7.49
N GLU A 87 -4.98 -1.53 8.10
CA GLU A 87 -5.18 -2.62 9.05
C GLU A 87 -5.12 -3.96 8.32
N ARG A 88 -4.85 -5.03 9.06
CA ARG A 88 -4.88 -6.41 8.54
C ARG A 88 -6.14 -6.69 7.70
N ARG A 89 -7.33 -6.35 8.21
CA ARG A 89 -8.60 -6.56 7.51
C ARG A 89 -8.73 -5.79 6.19
N ALA A 90 -8.04 -4.65 6.05
CA ALA A 90 -8.04 -3.90 4.81
C ALA A 90 -7.08 -4.51 3.79
N VAL A 91 -5.98 -5.12 4.24
CA VAL A 91 -5.12 -5.93 3.36
C VAL A 91 -5.87 -7.20 2.91
N ASP A 92 -6.66 -7.82 3.80
CA ASP A 92 -7.51 -8.97 3.42
C ASP A 92 -8.55 -8.58 2.36
N ALA A 93 -9.21 -7.43 2.52
CA ALA A 93 -10.15 -6.91 1.53
C ALA A 93 -9.46 -6.60 0.19
N LEU A 94 -8.25 -6.03 0.23
CA LEU A 94 -7.43 -5.78 -0.97
C LEU A 94 -7.09 -7.09 -1.70
N ALA A 95 -6.74 -8.15 -0.95
CA ALA A 95 -6.47 -9.47 -1.50
C ALA A 95 -7.72 -10.09 -2.15
N GLU A 96 -8.89 -9.94 -1.52
CA GLU A 96 -10.16 -10.39 -2.09
C GLU A 96 -10.48 -9.64 -3.40
N ASP A 97 -10.27 -8.32 -3.45
CA ASP A 97 -10.48 -7.53 -4.66
C ASP A 97 -9.53 -7.94 -5.78
N TYR A 98 -8.24 -8.15 -5.51
CA TYR A 98 -7.28 -8.65 -6.50
C TYR A 98 -7.67 -10.03 -7.06
N SER A 99 -8.29 -10.90 -6.24
CA SER A 99 -8.77 -12.19 -6.70
C SER A 99 -9.96 -12.10 -7.67
N LYS A 100 -10.68 -10.97 -7.65
CA LYS A 100 -11.83 -10.67 -8.53
C LYS A 100 -11.43 -9.82 -9.74
N SER A 101 -10.20 -9.30 -9.78
CA SER A 101 -9.68 -8.57 -10.93
C SER A 101 -9.77 -9.40 -12.21
N TRP A 102 -10.08 -8.74 -13.33
CA TRP A 102 -10.23 -9.39 -14.64
C TRP A 102 -8.97 -10.12 -15.13
N ASP A 103 -7.80 -9.67 -14.69
CA ASP A 103 -6.48 -10.23 -15.00
C ASP A 103 -5.92 -11.12 -13.88
N GLY A 104 -6.69 -11.30 -12.79
CA GLY A 104 -6.23 -11.98 -11.59
C GLY A 104 -4.95 -11.35 -11.01
N LYS A 105 -4.77 -10.04 -11.25
CA LYS A 105 -3.68 -9.25 -10.70
C LYS A 105 -4.14 -8.06 -9.87
#